data_AF-A0A179SND1-F1
#
_entry.id   AF-A0A179SND1-F1
#
_cell.length_a   1.000
_cell.length_b   1.000
_cell.length_c   1.000
_cell.angle_alpha   90.00
_cell.angle_beta   90.00
_cell.angle_gamma   90.00
#
_symmetry.space_group_name_H-M   'P 1'
#
loop_
_entity.id
_entity.type
_entity.pdbx_description
1 polymer ?
#
loop_
_entity_poly.entity_id
_entity_poly.type
_entity_poly.pdbx_seq_one_letter_code
_entity_poly.pdbx_strand_id
1 'polypeptide(L)' 'MKNFRYLISREYEADSVAEDLRLQLEINRVNQVHVKAVTVRNEVLVQVPDANDSIEEVVENFMHSYQTGIILE' A
#
# COMPACT_ATOMS: atom_id res chain seq x y z
N MET A 1 8.99 11.38 -3.91
CA MET A 1 8.16 10.18 -3.81
C MET A 1 7.60 10.19 -2.41
N LYS A 2 6.28 10.22 -2.25
CA LYS A 2 5.61 10.19 -0.94
C LYS A 2 5.59 8.77 -0.42
N ASN A 3 5.79 8.59 0.88
CA ASN A 3 5.78 7.29 1.53
C ASN A 3 4.52 7.15 2.38
N PHE A 4 3.78 6.06 2.15
CA PHE A 4 2.65 5.65 2.98
C PHE A 4 3.03 4.36 3.70
N ARG A 5 2.81 4.33 5.01
CA ARG A 5 3.00 3.13 5.80
C ARG A 5 1.68 2.70 6.39
N TYR A 6 1.25 1.52 6.00
CA TYR A 6 -0.02 0.94 6.40
C TYR A 6 0.23 -0.16 7.43
N LEU A 7 -0.34 -0.01 8.62
CA LEU A 7 -0.32 -1.06 9.63
C LEU A 7 -1.44 -2.06 9.32
N ILE A 8 -1.09 -3.29 9.01
CA ILE A 8 -2.03 -4.31 8.55
C ILE A 8 -2.74 -4.95 9.75
N SER A 9 -4.05 -5.16 9.62
CA SER A 9 -4.84 -5.89 10.61
C SER A 9 -4.24 -7.27 10.87
N ARG A 10 -4.37 -7.75 12.12
CA ARG A 10 -3.84 -9.06 12.53
C ARG A 10 -4.54 -10.24 11.84
N GLU A 11 -5.65 -9.98 11.17
CA GLU A 11 -6.38 -10.96 10.35
C GLU A 11 -5.72 -11.21 8.99
N TYR A 12 -4.76 -10.36 8.60
CA TYR A 12 -4.05 -10.44 7.33
C TYR A 12 -2.53 -10.42 7.54
N GLU A 13 -1.82 -10.99 6.56
CA GLU A 13 -0.36 -10.97 6.50
C GLU A 13 0.10 -9.88 5.53
N ALA A 14 1.05 -9.04 5.96
CA ALA A 14 1.55 -7.94 5.16
C ALA A 14 2.13 -8.35 3.80
N ASP A 15 2.74 -9.54 3.69
CA ASP A 15 3.23 -10.08 2.42
C ASP A 15 2.09 -10.33 1.44
N SER A 16 1.01 -10.98 1.89
CA SER A 16 -0.18 -11.25 1.09
C SER A 16 -0.85 -9.95 0.64
N VAL A 17 -1.05 -9.00 1.56
CA VAL A 17 -1.67 -7.71 1.24
C VAL A 17 -0.81 -6.90 0.25
N ALA A 18 0.52 -6.96 0.39
CA ALA A 18 1.43 -6.32 -0.56
C ALA A 18 1.37 -6.96 -1.95
N GLU A 19 1.20 -8.28 -2.04
CA GLU A 19 1.01 -8.98 -3.32
C GLU A 19 -0.32 -8.60 -3.98
N ASP A 20 -1.41 -8.61 -3.22
CA ASP A 20 -2.74 -8.21 -3.70
C ASP A 20 -2.74 -6.74 -4.17
N LEU A 21 -2.10 -5.85 -3.44
CA LEU A 21 -1.96 -4.44 -3.83
C LEU A 21 -1.15 -4.31 -5.13
N ARG A 22 -0.05 -5.05 -5.29
CA ARG A 22 0.72 -5.03 -6.54
C ARG A 22 -0.12 -5.49 -7.73
N LEU A 23 -0.89 -6.56 -7.57
CA LEU A 23 -1.79 -7.05 -8.61
C LEU A 23 -2.85 -6.01 -8.97
N GLN A 24 -3.46 -5.36 -7.96
CA GLN A 24 -4.43 -4.30 -8.18
C GLN A 24 -3.82 -3.13 -8.97
N LEU A 25 -2.61 -2.70 -8.62
CA LEU A 25 -1.90 -1.63 -9.32
C LEU A 25 -1.55 -2.01 -10.76
N GLU A 26 -1.12 -3.26 -10.99
CA GLU A 26 -0.81 -3.79 -12.32
C GLU A 26 -2.05 -3.81 -13.23
N ILE A 27 -3.20 -4.26 -12.71
CA ILE A 27 -4.49 -4.25 -13.43
C ILE A 27 -4.85 -2.81 -13.86
N ASN A 28 -4.58 -1.82 -13.01
CA ASN A 28 -4.82 -0.41 -13.29
C ASN A 28 -3.69 0.26 -14.11
N ARG A 29 -2.69 -0.51 -14.58
CA ARG A 29 -1.51 -0.03 -15.33
C ARG A 29 -0.71 1.04 -14.59
N VAL A 30 -0.72 0.97 -13.26
CA VAL A 30 0.01 1.86 -12.37
C VAL A 30 1.40 1.26 -12.09
N ASN A 31 2.38 1.64 -12.90
CA ASN A 31 3.72 1.02 -12.88
C ASN A 31 4.78 1.82 -12.09
N GLN A 32 4.41 2.98 -11.55
CA GLN A 32 5.34 3.91 -10.88
C GLN A 32 5.22 3.89 -9.35
N VAL A 33 4.64 2.83 -8.79
CA VAL A 33 4.45 2.66 -7.35
C VAL A 33 5.35 1.54 -6.86
N HIS A 34 6.06 1.80 -5.76
CA HIS A 34 6.84 0.77 -5.09
C HIS A 34 6.06 0.23 -3.89
N VAL A 35 5.80 -1.07 -3.86
CA VAL A 35 5.11 -1.73 -2.74
C VAL A 35 6.05 -2.72 -2.07
N LYS A 36 6.25 -2.60 -0.77
CA LYS A 36 7.11 -3.47 0.03
C LYS A 36 6.44 -3.85 1.34
N ALA A 37 6.38 -5.14 1.63
CA ALA A 37 5.97 -5.65 2.93
C ALA A 37 7.13 -5.57 3.94
N VAL A 38 6.78 -5.25 5.18
CA VAL A 38 7.66 -5.23 6.35
C VAL A 38 7.07 -6.19 7.38
N THR A 39 7.33 -7.49 7.18
CA THR A 39 6.73 -8.60 7.93
C THR A 39 6.95 -8.52 9.44
N VAL A 40 8.13 -8.08 9.88
CA VAL A 40 8.46 -7.94 11.32
C VAL A 40 7.54 -6.97 12.07
N ARG A 41 6.86 -6.06 11.36
CA ARG A 41 5.89 -5.12 11.94
C ARG A 41 4.46 -5.31 11.43
N ASN A 42 4.23 -6.29 10.57
CA ASN A 42 2.98 -6.44 9.79
C ASN A 42 2.57 -5.12 9.11
N GLU A 43 3.50 -4.51 8.37
CA GLU A 43 3.28 -3.24 7.68
C GLU A 43 3.46 -3.39 6.17
N VAL A 44 2.77 -2.54 5.39
CA VAL A 44 3.02 -2.36 3.96
C VAL A 44 3.50 -0.92 3.73
N LEU A 45 4.68 -0.78 3.13
CA LEU A 45 5.24 0.47 2.64
C LEU A 45 4.83 0.65 1.17
N VAL A 46 4.21 1.78 0.86
CA VAL A 46 3.86 2.18 -0.50
C VAL A 46 4.53 3.51 -0.82
N GLN A 47 5.27 3.57 -1.92
CA GLN A 47 5.93 4.78 -2.39
C GLN A 47 5.31 5.21 -3.71
N VAL A 48 4.73 6.41 -3.74
CA VAL A 48 4.08 6.96 -4.94
C VAL A 48 4.85 8.19 -5.45
N PRO A 49 4.76 8.53 -6.74
CA PRO A 49 5.28 9.80 -7.26
C PRO A 49 4.52 10.99 -6.65
N ASP A 50 5.22 12.09 -6.33
CA ASP A 50 4.67 13.23 -5.57
C ASP A 50 3.52 13.99 -6.26
N ALA A 51 3.25 13.72 -7.53
CA ALA A 51 2.30 14.44 -8.37
C ALA A 51 1.18 13.53 -8.90
N ASN A 52 0.81 12.47 -8.18
CA ASN A 52 -0.22 11.54 -8.65
C ASN A 52 -1.29 11.25 -7.58
N ASP A 53 -2.18 12.23 -7.40
CA ASP A 53 -3.31 12.15 -6.47
C ASP A 53 -4.26 10.98 -6.78
N SER A 54 -4.40 10.60 -8.07
CA SER A 54 -5.23 9.45 -8.46
C SER A 54 -4.65 8.12 -8.01
N ILE A 55 -3.32 7.99 -7.96
CA ILE A 55 -2.68 6.79 -7.42
C ILE A 55 -2.85 6.75 -5.89
N GLU A 56 -2.70 7.89 -5.22
CA GLU A 56 -2.90 8.00 -3.78
C GLU A 56 -4.29 7.52 -3.38
N GLU A 57 -5.33 7.99 -4.08
CA GLU A 57 -6.72 7.59 -3.84
C GLU A 57 -6.94 6.09 -4.08
N VAL A 58 -6.36 5.50 -5.12
CA VAL A 58 -6.49 4.05 -5.40
C VAL A 58 -5.84 3.21 -4.31
N VAL A 59 -4.63 3.59 -3.87
CA VAL A 59 -3.92 2.89 -2.80
C VAL A 59 -4.70 3.03 -1.49
N GLU A 60 -5.14 4.24 -1.14
CA GLU A 60 -5.89 4.50 0.09
C GLU A 60 -7.20 3.70 0.13
N ASN A 61 -7.98 3.73 -0.95
CA ASN A 61 -9.24 2.98 -1.05
C ASN A 61 -9.02 1.46 -0.93
N PHE A 62 -7.97 0.92 -1.53
CA PHE A 62 -7.64 -0.49 -1.40
C PHE A 62 -7.25 -0.83 0.05
N MET A 63 -6.34 -0.06 0.64
CA MET A 63 -5.78 -0.34 1.97
C MET A 63 -6.79 -0.14 3.10
N HIS A 64 -7.84 0.65 2.89
CA HIS A 64 -8.91 0.88 3.86
C HIS A 64 -9.52 -0.43 4.41
N SER A 65 -9.58 -1.50 3.60
CA SER A 65 -10.13 -2.79 4.02
C SER A 65 -9.15 -3.67 4.81
N TYR A 66 -7.85 -3.40 4.71
CA TYR A 66 -6.79 -4.26 5.25
C TYR A 66 -6.05 -3.65 6.44
N GLN A 67 -6.12 -2.33 6.60
CA GLN A 67 -5.34 -1.60 7.58
C GLN A 67 -6.07 -1.39 8.90
N THR A 68 -5.30 -1.23 9.97
CA THR A 68 -5.76 -0.74 11.29
C THR A 68 -5.30 0.70 11.56
N GLY A 69 -4.42 1.24 10.72
CA GLY A 69 -3.94 2.61 10.80
C GLY A 69 -2.97 2.96 9.67
N ILE A 70 -2.74 4.26 9.47
CA ILE A 70 -1.81 4.83 8.49
C ILE A 70 -0.79 5.70 9.23
N ILE A 71 0.49 5.57 8.89
CA ILE A 71 1.56 6.47 9.27
C ILE A 71 1.99 7.23 8.01
N LEU A 72 1.82 8.56 8.02
CA LEU A 72 2.22 9.46 6.95
C LEU A 72 3.61 10.04 7.28
N GLU A 73 4.58 9.89 6.37
CA GLU A 73 5.94 10.45 6.48
C GLU A 73 6.30 11.32 5.27
#